data_AF-A0A8C0X2B8-F1
#
_entry.id   AF-A0A8C0X2B8-F1
#
_cell.length_a   1.000
_cell.length_b   1.000
_cell.length_c   1.000
_cell.angle_alpha   90.00
_cell.angle_beta   90.00
_cell.angle_gamma   90.00
#
_symmetry.space_group_name_H-M   'P 1'
#
loop_
_entity.id
_entity.type
_entity.pdbx_description
1 polymer ?
#
loop_
_entity_poly.entity_id
_entity_poly.type
_entity_poly.pdbx_seq_one_letter_code
_entity_poly.pdbx_strand_id
1 'polypeptide(L)'
;MKLLQMQALKEGQSGEKNIQNIYTIRNHPQPLVTVLEHRPDCWPVLLQQLTAFFQQCPERSEVSCIQIMAPFLWYLYCEPSQLQEYAKLRIALLKVLLSILQLCCDMVPCLQVRSFYKDLIQTTEVMLFIEEVYLSLLRHPLLCISDISLKITGECSSLIQLLEHSIELLKEDFPVELVIIGIALLLLQTPASQQKPLLNLALKVLSFAEGQKIPKSSLLLVMPLLQILSSTAWEDCMAVEEEGPSRQQLALNLLEMVQQECYRDDHPKLCYRLPFPVTSMCDSIITAWRILEVMREESAANDWLSSVESLLPVTTVIPMQVFLLLAYLLVEDKGQNLHQILKVTTQLAQADSSQVPNLIPVLMFKLGRPLEPVLYNDILYTLPTLGVHKVCIAQILRVIQLLGTTPQLRAITLRLLTSLWEKQDRVYPELQRFMAMSDAPSLSVGKELQWEKLIAKAASIRDICKQRPYQHGADMLAAISQVLNECTKPDQATPAALVLQGLHALCQAEVVCIRSTWNALSPKLSCDTRPLILKTLSELFSLVPSLTVNTAEYEVCIWSSISCLLCIAKS
;
A
#
# COMPACT_ATOMS: atom_id res chain seq x y z
N MET A 1 38.51 24.72 -31.09
CA MET A 1 37.10 24.71 -31.55
C MET A 1 36.96 24.50 -33.05
N LYS A 2 37.48 25.38 -33.93
CA LYS A 2 37.41 25.16 -35.40
C LYS A 2 37.93 23.80 -35.87
N LEU A 3 39.03 23.30 -35.30
CA LEU A 3 39.58 21.98 -35.62
C LEU A 3 38.64 20.82 -35.21
N LEU A 4 38.02 20.91 -34.02
CA LEU A 4 37.02 19.94 -33.55
C LEU A 4 35.77 19.94 -34.46
N GLN A 5 35.37 21.13 -34.94
CA GLN A 5 34.24 21.28 -35.86
C GLN A 5 34.55 20.67 -37.22
N MET A 6 35.76 20.90 -37.75
CA MET A 6 36.22 20.25 -38.98
C MET A 6 36.29 18.73 -38.84
N GLN A 7 36.70 18.21 -37.67
CA GLN A 7 36.71 16.78 -37.39
C GLN A 7 35.29 16.19 -37.35
N ALA A 8 34.36 16.84 -36.66
CA ALA A 8 32.96 16.41 -36.58
C ALA A 8 32.28 16.40 -37.95
N LEU A 9 32.50 17.44 -38.76
CA LEU A 9 31.94 17.57 -40.10
C LEU A 9 32.55 16.57 -41.09
N LYS A 10 33.85 16.26 -40.97
CA LYS A 10 34.53 15.30 -41.84
C LYS A 10 34.08 13.86 -41.60
N GLU A 11 33.79 13.49 -40.35
CA GLU A 11 33.32 12.14 -40.03
C GLU A 11 31.83 11.94 -40.27
N GLY A 12 30.99 12.98 -40.09
CA GLY A 12 29.57 12.95 -40.41
C GLY A 12 29.26 12.71 -41.90
N GLN A 13 30.22 12.97 -42.80
CA GLN A 13 30.11 12.67 -44.23
C GLN A 13 30.43 11.21 -44.59
N SER A 14 31.00 10.42 -43.66
CA SER A 14 31.57 9.09 -43.94
C SER A 14 30.72 7.89 -43.52
N GLY A 15 29.50 8.12 -43.00
CA GLY A 15 28.44 7.12 -42.87
C GLY A 15 28.60 5.97 -41.86
N GLU A 16 29.81 5.52 -41.50
CA GLU A 16 29.96 4.22 -40.81
C GLU A 16 31.04 4.11 -39.71
N LYS A 17 31.79 5.17 -39.38
CA LYS A 17 32.81 5.05 -38.31
C LYS A 17 32.31 5.61 -36.98
N ASN A 18 32.17 4.72 -35.99
CA ASN A 18 31.92 5.08 -34.59
C ASN A 18 33.01 6.05 -34.09
N ILE A 19 32.63 7.31 -33.88
CA ILE A 19 33.48 8.42 -33.37
C ILE A 19 33.95 8.18 -31.91
N GLN A 20 33.47 7.12 -31.25
CA GLN A 20 33.64 6.83 -29.82
C GLN A 20 35.08 6.72 -29.29
N ASN A 21 36.11 6.80 -30.14
CA ASN A 21 37.51 6.53 -29.75
C ASN A 21 38.54 7.63 -30.07
N ILE A 22 38.13 8.81 -30.57
CA ILE A 22 39.11 9.90 -30.91
C ILE A 22 39.67 10.57 -29.65
N TYR A 23 38.81 10.76 -28.64
CA TYR A 23 39.18 11.38 -27.38
C TYR A 23 38.65 10.53 -26.23
N THR A 24 39.37 10.53 -25.10
CA THR A 24 38.95 9.90 -23.84
C THR A 24 39.08 10.93 -22.71
N ILE A 25 38.72 10.56 -21.48
CA ILE A 25 38.88 11.47 -20.32
C ILE A 25 40.34 11.48 -19.84
N ARG A 26 41.04 10.33 -19.84
CA ARG A 26 42.35 10.17 -19.15
C ARG A 26 43.54 9.89 -20.07
N ASN A 27 43.43 8.90 -20.96
CA ASN A 27 44.59 8.41 -21.73
C ASN A 27 44.89 9.25 -22.98
N HIS A 28 43.89 10.00 -23.46
CA HIS A 28 44.02 11.01 -24.51
C HIS A 28 42.93 12.08 -24.28
N PRO A 29 43.12 12.97 -23.28
CA PRO A 29 42.09 13.89 -22.83
C PRO A 29 41.58 14.73 -23.98
N GLN A 30 40.27 14.93 -24.01
CA GLN A 30 39.67 15.86 -24.96
C GLN A 30 40.29 17.26 -24.73
N PRO A 31 40.65 18.03 -25.78
CA PRO A 31 41.46 19.24 -25.62
C PRO A 31 40.90 20.30 -24.66
N LEU A 32 39.57 20.38 -24.54
CA LEU A 32 38.86 21.28 -23.63
C LEU A 32 38.92 20.80 -22.18
N VAL A 33 39.05 19.49 -21.91
CA VAL A 33 39.34 18.96 -20.57
C VAL A 33 40.69 19.52 -20.12
N THR A 34 41.72 19.39 -20.96
CA THR A 34 43.06 19.90 -20.67
C THR A 34 43.06 21.42 -20.50
N VAL A 35 42.32 22.17 -21.33
CA VAL A 35 42.22 23.64 -21.17
C VAL A 35 41.56 24.01 -19.85
N LEU A 36 40.49 23.31 -19.45
CA LEU A 36 39.78 23.58 -18.21
C LEU A 36 40.65 23.25 -16.97
N GLU A 37 41.40 22.14 -16.99
CA GLU A 37 42.32 21.76 -15.92
C GLU A 37 43.49 22.75 -15.74
N HIS A 38 44.06 23.24 -16.84
CA HIS A 38 45.23 24.13 -16.78
C HIS A 38 44.86 25.61 -16.59
N ARG A 39 43.64 26.01 -16.97
CA ARG A 39 43.16 27.41 -16.95
C ARG A 39 41.68 27.46 -16.57
N PRO A 40 41.33 27.30 -15.27
CA PRO A 40 39.94 27.33 -14.78
C PRO A 40 39.19 28.61 -15.16
N ASP A 41 39.88 29.76 -15.15
CA ASP A 41 39.32 31.09 -15.45
C ASP A 41 38.80 31.23 -16.90
N CYS A 42 39.17 30.32 -17.80
CA CYS A 42 38.79 30.39 -19.21
C CYS A 42 37.38 29.87 -19.50
N TRP A 43 36.63 29.41 -18.48
CA TRP A 43 35.28 28.86 -18.65
C TRP A 43 34.30 29.79 -19.39
N PRO A 44 34.29 31.13 -19.24
CA PRO A 44 33.32 31.99 -19.96
C PRO A 44 33.59 32.00 -21.48
N VAL A 45 34.87 31.97 -21.86
CA VAL A 45 35.29 31.93 -23.26
C VAL A 45 35.01 30.54 -23.85
N LEU A 46 35.27 29.48 -23.08
CA LEU A 46 34.91 28.12 -23.47
C LEU A 46 33.41 27.98 -23.73
N LEU A 47 32.57 28.51 -22.84
CA LEU A 47 31.13 28.53 -23.00
C LEU A 47 30.73 29.23 -24.30
N GLN A 48 31.21 30.46 -24.55
CA GLN A 48 30.87 31.19 -25.77
C GLN A 48 31.25 30.42 -27.04
N GLN A 49 32.41 29.76 -27.04
CA GLN A 49 32.87 28.98 -28.18
C GLN A 49 32.11 27.67 -28.35
N LEU A 50 31.69 27.03 -27.25
CA LEU A 50 30.82 25.85 -27.27
C LEU A 50 29.42 26.20 -27.75
N THR A 51 28.86 27.33 -27.31
CA THR A 51 27.61 27.88 -27.83
C THR A 51 27.66 28.06 -29.33
N ALA A 52 28.69 28.73 -29.83
CA ALA A 52 28.89 28.92 -31.27
C ALA A 52 29.09 27.60 -32.01
N PHE A 53 29.83 26.65 -31.43
CA PHE A 53 30.07 25.33 -32.04
C PHE A 53 28.77 24.55 -32.24
N PHE A 54 27.93 24.48 -31.22
CA PHE A 54 26.68 23.74 -31.30
C PHE A 54 25.64 24.47 -32.16
N GLN A 55 25.51 25.81 -32.07
CA GLN A 55 24.59 26.58 -32.92
C GLN A 55 24.96 26.56 -34.41
N GLN A 56 26.22 26.31 -34.75
CA GLN A 56 26.71 26.23 -36.12
C GLN A 56 26.84 24.79 -36.63
N CYS A 57 26.41 23.77 -35.86
CA CYS A 57 26.39 22.39 -36.34
C CYS A 57 25.16 22.18 -37.26
N PRO A 58 25.35 21.70 -38.51
CA PRO A 58 24.23 21.36 -39.39
C PRO A 58 23.52 20.07 -38.92
N GLU A 59 22.20 19.99 -39.11
CA GLU A 59 21.34 18.87 -38.66
C GLU A 59 21.90 17.48 -38.98
N ARG A 60 22.52 17.32 -40.16
CA ARG A 60 23.10 16.04 -40.61
C ARG A 60 24.33 15.58 -39.83
N SER A 61 24.93 16.44 -39.01
CA SER A 61 26.19 16.19 -38.29
C SER A 61 26.06 16.36 -36.78
N GLU A 62 24.84 16.55 -36.25
CA GLU A 62 24.59 16.73 -34.81
C GLU A 62 25.12 15.55 -33.98
N VAL A 63 24.80 14.32 -34.39
CA VAL A 63 25.25 13.09 -33.71
C VAL A 63 26.78 13.04 -33.64
N SER A 64 27.46 13.41 -34.73
CA SER A 64 28.93 13.45 -34.78
C SER A 64 29.53 14.58 -33.93
N CYS A 65 28.90 15.76 -33.90
CA CYS A 65 29.28 16.88 -33.04
C CYS A 65 29.21 16.48 -31.56
N ILE A 66 28.18 15.74 -31.16
CA ILE A 66 27.97 15.28 -29.78
C ILE A 66 28.96 14.19 -29.41
N GLN A 67 29.19 13.21 -30.29
CA GLN A 67 30.13 12.12 -30.02
C GLN A 67 31.57 12.62 -29.82
N ILE A 68 32.02 13.61 -30.59
CA ILE A 68 33.33 14.26 -30.38
C ILE A 68 33.40 15.03 -29.05
N MET A 69 32.28 15.60 -28.61
CA MET A 69 32.22 16.37 -27.37
C MET A 69 31.94 15.50 -26.13
N ALA A 70 31.50 14.26 -26.31
CA ALA A 70 31.11 13.38 -25.21
C ALA A 70 32.19 13.30 -24.12
N PRO A 71 33.47 13.00 -24.40
CA PRO A 71 34.47 12.89 -23.31
C PRO A 71 34.63 14.17 -22.47
N PHE A 72 34.43 15.35 -23.07
CA PHE A 72 34.42 16.63 -22.34
C PHE A 72 33.15 16.80 -21.50
N LEU A 73 31.98 16.44 -22.04
CA LEU A 73 30.72 16.48 -21.28
C LEU A 73 30.74 15.50 -20.10
N TRP A 74 31.23 14.28 -20.32
CA TRP A 74 31.41 13.28 -19.26
C TRP A 74 32.40 13.75 -18.19
N TYR A 75 33.49 14.40 -18.57
CA TYR A 75 34.40 15.04 -17.60
C TYR A 75 33.66 16.13 -16.81
N LEU A 76 33.02 17.09 -17.49
CA LEU A 76 32.39 18.25 -16.85
C LEU A 76 31.25 17.88 -15.88
N TYR A 77 30.45 16.87 -16.20
CA TYR A 77 29.28 16.48 -15.39
C TYR A 77 29.54 15.30 -14.43
N CYS A 78 30.51 14.42 -14.73
CA CYS A 78 30.74 13.18 -13.96
C CYS A 78 32.08 13.17 -13.19
N GLU A 79 32.87 14.25 -13.20
CA GLU A 79 34.12 14.32 -12.42
C GLU A 79 33.85 14.28 -10.90
N PRO A 80 34.57 13.45 -10.12
CA PRO A 80 34.30 13.25 -8.69
C PRO A 80 34.51 14.49 -7.80
N SER A 81 35.16 15.55 -8.27
CA SER A 81 35.43 16.78 -7.50
C SER A 81 34.39 17.89 -7.72
N GLN A 82 33.53 17.79 -8.76
CA GLN A 82 32.47 18.74 -9.14
C GLN A 82 32.68 20.18 -8.64
N LEU A 83 33.80 20.81 -9.01
CA LEU A 83 34.20 22.12 -8.50
C LEU A 83 33.10 23.17 -8.71
N GLN A 84 32.84 23.98 -7.67
CA GLN A 84 31.79 25.00 -7.66
C GLN A 84 32.01 26.08 -8.73
N GLU A 85 33.27 26.34 -9.08
CA GLU A 85 33.67 27.35 -10.07
C GLU A 85 33.10 27.06 -11.47
N TYR A 86 32.75 25.81 -11.77
CA TYR A 86 32.21 25.38 -13.06
C TYR A 86 30.69 25.24 -13.09
N ALA A 87 29.99 25.58 -12.01
CA ALA A 87 28.52 25.59 -11.93
C ALA A 87 27.85 26.35 -13.07
N LYS A 88 28.28 27.59 -13.29
CA LYS A 88 27.74 28.46 -14.35
C LYS A 88 28.03 27.93 -15.75
N LEU A 89 29.21 27.32 -15.95
CA LEU A 89 29.56 26.66 -17.19
C LEU A 89 28.63 25.46 -17.45
N ARG A 90 28.43 24.58 -16.44
CA ARG A 90 27.54 23.41 -16.52
C ARG A 90 26.11 23.80 -16.89
N ILE A 91 25.53 24.81 -16.23
CA ILE A 91 24.15 25.24 -16.47
C ILE A 91 24.02 25.91 -17.84
N ALA A 92 24.92 26.82 -18.19
CA ALA A 92 24.81 27.55 -19.44
C ALA A 92 25.12 26.68 -20.67
N LEU A 93 26.03 25.70 -20.56
CA LEU A 93 26.30 24.76 -21.64
C LEU A 93 25.13 23.80 -21.85
N LEU A 94 24.47 23.39 -20.77
CA LEU A 94 23.27 22.58 -20.86
C LEU A 94 22.15 23.28 -21.65
N LYS A 95 21.89 24.57 -21.36
CA LYS A 95 20.91 25.39 -22.11
C LYS A 95 21.11 25.30 -23.62
N VAL A 96 22.38 25.37 -24.04
CA VAL A 96 22.77 25.24 -25.45
C VAL A 96 22.52 23.84 -25.97
N LEU A 97 22.96 22.80 -25.24
CA LEU A 97 22.80 21.40 -25.64
C LEU A 97 21.33 21.03 -25.80
N LEU A 98 20.48 21.46 -24.87
CA LEU A 98 19.04 21.19 -24.87
C LEU A 98 18.32 21.85 -26.04
N SER A 99 18.74 23.06 -26.44
CA SER A 99 18.15 23.76 -27.60
C SER A 99 18.38 23.06 -28.94
N ILE A 100 19.34 22.13 -29.00
CA ILE A 100 19.78 21.46 -30.23
C ILE A 100 19.39 19.98 -30.24
N LEU A 101 19.07 19.40 -29.08
CA LEU A 101 18.92 17.95 -28.93
C LEU A 101 17.56 17.54 -28.41
N GLN A 102 16.64 17.29 -29.35
CA GLN A 102 15.46 16.45 -29.14
C GLN A 102 15.84 14.97 -28.88
N LEU A 103 17.13 14.60 -29.06
CA LEU A 103 17.67 13.23 -29.01
C LEU A 103 18.48 12.89 -27.73
N CYS A 104 18.75 13.86 -26.83
CA CYS A 104 19.63 13.65 -25.67
C CYS A 104 19.00 12.95 -24.46
N CYS A 105 17.89 12.24 -24.64
CA CYS A 105 17.35 11.35 -23.61
C CYS A 105 18.40 10.30 -23.14
N ASP A 106 19.39 9.99 -23.98
CA ASP A 106 20.46 9.03 -23.67
C ASP A 106 21.61 9.60 -22.80
N MET A 107 21.69 10.92 -22.60
CA MET A 107 22.75 11.56 -21.78
C MET A 107 22.29 11.88 -20.34
N VAL A 108 20.98 11.89 -20.09
CA VAL A 108 20.41 12.02 -18.73
C VAL A 108 20.92 10.95 -17.74
N PRO A 109 21.17 9.68 -18.14
CA PRO A 109 21.78 8.66 -17.27
C PRO A 109 23.21 8.98 -16.82
N CYS A 110 23.91 9.90 -17.49
CA CYS A 110 25.29 10.29 -17.13
C CYS A 110 25.32 11.19 -15.90
N LEU A 111 24.19 11.82 -15.54
CA LEU A 111 24.03 12.61 -14.32
C LEU A 111 23.64 11.71 -13.15
N GLN A 112 24.30 10.57 -13.00
CA GLN A 112 24.01 9.59 -11.94
C GLN A 112 23.85 10.31 -10.61
N VAL A 113 22.58 10.46 -10.19
CA VAL A 113 22.13 11.08 -8.94
C VAL A 113 22.83 10.44 -7.72
N ARG A 114 23.46 9.28 -7.91
CA ARG A 114 24.20 8.52 -6.93
C ARG A 114 25.46 9.19 -6.36
N SER A 115 26.07 10.18 -7.03
CA SER A 115 27.23 10.91 -6.49
C SER A 115 26.89 12.27 -5.86
N PHE A 116 25.67 12.77 -6.01
CA PHE A 116 25.25 14.12 -5.59
C PHE A 116 24.79 14.21 -4.12
N TYR A 117 24.82 13.09 -3.38
CA TYR A 117 24.29 12.96 -2.02
C TYR A 117 25.09 13.69 -0.91
N LYS A 118 26.02 14.59 -1.24
CA LYS A 118 26.91 15.22 -0.23
C LYS A 118 26.75 16.72 0.00
N ASP A 119 26.29 17.53 -0.96
CA ASP A 119 26.28 19.00 -0.80
C ASP A 119 24.96 19.69 -1.19
N LEU A 120 24.47 20.57 -0.30
CA LEU A 120 23.19 21.32 -0.43
C LEU A 120 23.19 22.32 -1.61
N ILE A 121 24.35 22.83 -2.01
CA ILE A 121 24.51 23.83 -3.09
C ILE A 121 24.47 23.17 -4.48
N GLN A 122 24.97 21.94 -4.61
CA GLN A 122 24.84 21.14 -5.83
C GLN A 122 23.36 20.81 -6.12
N THR A 123 22.52 20.78 -5.09
CA THR A 123 21.08 20.53 -5.21
C THR A 123 20.36 21.67 -5.94
N THR A 124 20.74 22.93 -5.72
CA THR A 124 20.12 24.10 -6.39
C THR A 124 20.51 24.18 -7.87
N GLU A 125 21.77 23.85 -8.19
CA GLU A 125 22.25 23.73 -9.57
C GLU A 125 21.51 22.62 -10.32
N VAL A 126 21.30 21.47 -9.67
CA VAL A 126 20.55 20.33 -10.21
C VAL A 126 19.07 20.69 -10.41
N MET A 127 18.46 21.48 -9.52
CA MET A 127 17.07 21.90 -9.65
C MET A 127 16.86 22.87 -10.83
N LEU A 128 17.76 23.85 -11.01
CA LEU A 128 17.76 24.76 -12.18
C LEU A 128 18.08 24.02 -13.48
N PHE A 129 19.00 23.05 -13.42
CA PHE A 129 19.31 22.14 -14.53
C PHE A 129 18.07 21.38 -14.97
N ILE A 130 17.35 20.83 -14.01
CA ILE A 130 16.11 20.07 -14.19
C ILE A 130 14.98 20.93 -14.78
N GLU A 131 14.83 22.16 -14.30
CA GLU A 131 13.84 23.13 -14.79
C GLU A 131 14.10 23.50 -16.26
N GLU A 132 15.37 23.62 -16.66
CA GLU A 132 15.73 23.93 -18.04
C GLU A 132 15.60 22.71 -18.99
N VAL A 133 15.97 21.52 -18.51
CA VAL A 133 15.73 20.23 -19.19
C VAL A 133 14.24 20.03 -19.42
N TYR A 134 13.40 20.50 -18.50
CA TYR A 134 11.95 20.46 -18.61
C TYR A 134 11.40 21.37 -19.72
N LEU A 135 11.82 22.64 -19.78
CA LEU A 135 11.38 23.59 -20.81
C LEU A 135 11.69 23.10 -22.24
N SER A 136 12.71 22.27 -22.38
CA SER A 136 13.22 21.79 -23.66
C SER A 136 12.70 20.39 -24.05
N LEU A 137 12.45 19.49 -23.09
CA LEU A 137 12.03 18.11 -23.39
C LEU A 137 10.52 17.90 -23.50
N LEU A 138 9.68 18.80 -22.96
CA LEU A 138 8.20 18.86 -23.09
C LEU A 138 7.39 17.55 -22.91
N ARG A 139 7.99 16.40 -22.60
CA ARG A 139 7.32 15.08 -22.59
C ARG A 139 7.94 14.15 -21.54
N HIS A 140 7.22 13.99 -20.43
CA HIS A 140 7.18 12.80 -19.54
C HIS A 140 8.03 12.67 -18.25
N PRO A 141 9.18 13.33 -17.97
CA PRO A 141 9.93 13.02 -16.73
C PRO A 141 9.58 13.88 -15.50
N LEU A 142 8.69 14.86 -15.57
CA LEU A 142 8.45 15.80 -14.47
C LEU A 142 8.02 15.16 -13.15
N LEU A 143 7.14 14.16 -13.18
CA LEU A 143 6.71 13.49 -11.94
C LEU A 143 7.86 12.68 -11.33
N CYS A 144 8.69 12.06 -12.18
CA CYS A 144 9.90 11.36 -11.76
C CYS A 144 10.92 12.30 -11.13
N ILE A 145 10.98 13.54 -11.62
CA ILE A 145 11.81 14.61 -11.09
C ILE A 145 11.23 15.15 -9.77
N SER A 146 9.90 15.30 -9.67
CA SER A 146 9.23 15.68 -8.42
C SER A 146 9.52 14.68 -7.29
N ASP A 147 9.60 13.38 -7.60
CA ASP A 147 10.01 12.33 -6.65
C ASP A 147 11.46 12.50 -6.17
N ILE A 148 12.39 12.81 -7.09
CA ILE A 148 13.78 13.10 -6.72
C ILE A 148 13.84 14.35 -5.83
N SER A 149 13.16 15.42 -6.24
CA SER A 149 13.13 16.69 -5.49
C SER A 149 12.59 16.46 -4.08
N LEU A 150 11.46 15.75 -3.96
CA LEU A 150 10.88 15.41 -2.66
C LEU A 150 11.86 14.64 -1.77
N LYS A 151 12.62 13.69 -2.32
CA LYS A 151 13.60 12.91 -1.55
C LYS A 151 14.83 13.70 -1.12
N ILE A 152 15.20 14.75 -1.87
CA ILE A 152 16.42 15.53 -1.63
C ILE A 152 16.10 16.81 -0.84
N THR A 153 15.21 17.65 -1.34
CA THR A 153 14.88 18.96 -0.76
C THR A 153 13.72 18.87 0.22
N GLY A 154 12.97 17.77 0.19
CA GLY A 154 11.69 17.68 0.89
C GLY A 154 10.61 18.52 0.24
N GLU A 155 10.81 19.09 -0.96
CA GLU A 155 9.94 20.05 -1.63
C GLU A 155 9.69 19.67 -3.09
N CYS A 156 8.45 19.75 -3.56
CA CYS A 156 8.10 19.43 -4.96
C CYS A 156 7.03 20.37 -5.58
N SER A 157 6.57 21.38 -4.85
CA SER A 157 5.44 22.23 -5.26
C SER A 157 5.76 23.08 -6.49
N SER A 158 6.98 23.61 -6.59
CA SER A 158 7.41 24.39 -7.77
C SER A 158 7.39 23.55 -9.06
N LEU A 159 7.81 22.28 -8.97
CA LEU A 159 7.78 21.34 -10.09
C LEU A 159 6.35 20.92 -10.46
N ILE A 160 5.46 20.82 -9.46
CA ILE A 160 4.04 20.54 -9.68
C ILE A 160 3.34 21.72 -10.36
N GLN A 161 3.68 22.96 -9.99
CA GLN A 161 3.17 24.16 -10.66
C GLN A 161 3.63 24.22 -12.12
N LEU A 162 4.89 23.87 -12.40
CA LEU A 162 5.39 23.77 -13.77
C LEU A 162 4.63 22.71 -14.57
N LEU A 163 4.40 21.52 -13.99
CA LEU A 163 3.52 20.49 -14.57
C LEU A 163 2.13 21.02 -14.88
N GLU A 164 1.57 21.83 -13.98
CA GLU A 164 0.25 22.42 -14.16
C GLU A 164 0.17 23.36 -15.38
N HIS A 165 1.24 24.11 -15.67
CA HIS A 165 1.34 24.94 -16.88
C HIS A 165 1.49 24.08 -18.15
N SER A 166 2.11 22.90 -18.06
CA SER A 166 2.26 22.01 -19.23
C SER A 166 0.94 21.45 -19.76
N ILE A 167 -0.08 21.32 -18.89
CA ILE A 167 -1.42 20.87 -19.28
C ILE A 167 -2.01 21.83 -20.33
N GLU A 168 -1.88 23.13 -20.10
CA GLU A 168 -2.40 24.18 -20.99
C GLU A 168 -1.68 24.24 -22.33
N LEU A 169 -0.38 23.91 -22.32
CA LEU A 169 0.49 23.91 -23.51
C LEU A 169 0.26 22.69 -24.41
N LEU A 170 0.18 21.49 -23.83
CA LEU A 170 0.14 20.23 -24.57
C LEU A 170 -1.27 19.80 -24.99
N LYS A 171 -2.30 20.25 -24.25
CA LYS A 171 -3.71 19.92 -24.48
C LYS A 171 -3.96 18.43 -24.78
N GLU A 172 -4.23 18.07 -26.04
CA GLU A 172 -4.58 16.69 -26.44
C GLU A 172 -3.41 15.69 -26.35
N ASP A 173 -2.16 16.16 -26.47
CA ASP A 173 -0.95 15.33 -26.36
C ASP A 173 -0.54 15.06 -24.90
N PHE A 174 -1.30 15.56 -23.92
CA PHE A 174 -0.95 15.43 -22.51
C PHE A 174 -1.13 13.96 -22.03
N PRO A 175 -0.11 13.37 -21.38
CA PRO A 175 -0.13 11.96 -20.92
C PRO A 175 -0.96 11.76 -19.64
N VAL A 176 -2.28 11.96 -19.74
CA VAL A 176 -3.22 11.93 -18.59
C VAL A 176 -3.04 10.68 -17.73
N GLU A 177 -3.01 9.48 -18.33
CA GLU A 177 -2.94 8.22 -17.56
C GLU A 177 -1.63 8.06 -16.77
N LEU A 178 -0.48 8.35 -17.38
CA LEU A 178 0.82 8.29 -16.71
C LEU A 178 0.89 9.32 -15.58
N VAL A 179 0.28 10.49 -15.78
CA VAL A 179 0.26 11.57 -14.80
C VAL A 179 -0.59 11.19 -13.60
N ILE A 180 -1.77 10.59 -13.81
CA ILE A 180 -2.61 10.07 -12.74
C ILE A 180 -1.87 9.02 -11.90
N ILE A 181 -1.19 8.06 -12.54
CA ILE A 181 -0.40 7.03 -11.85
C ILE A 181 0.71 7.66 -11.03
N GLY A 182 1.45 8.62 -11.61
CA GLY A 182 2.52 9.32 -10.90
C GLY A 182 2.02 10.17 -9.73
N ILE A 183 0.88 10.87 -9.88
CA ILE A 183 0.24 11.60 -8.79
C ILE A 183 -0.16 10.64 -7.66
N ALA A 184 -0.77 9.50 -7.98
CA ALA A 184 -1.15 8.50 -6.98
C ALA A 184 0.06 8.02 -6.17
N LEU A 185 1.18 7.74 -6.84
CA LEU A 185 2.44 7.34 -6.19
C LEU A 185 3.05 8.46 -5.34
N LEU A 186 3.05 9.72 -5.80
CA LEU A 186 3.58 10.86 -5.05
C LEU A 186 2.72 11.20 -3.83
N LEU A 187 1.39 11.12 -3.92
CA LEU A 187 0.50 11.43 -2.80
C LEU A 187 0.75 10.51 -1.59
N LEU A 188 1.17 9.26 -1.84
CA LEU A 188 1.51 8.30 -0.79
C LEU A 188 2.87 8.56 -0.13
N GLN A 189 3.74 9.35 -0.78
CA GLN A 189 5.10 9.63 -0.31
C GLN A 189 5.26 11.06 0.22
N THR A 190 4.42 11.98 -0.23
CA THR A 190 4.48 13.41 0.10
C THR A 190 3.96 13.69 1.51
N PRO A 191 4.62 14.58 2.27
CA PRO A 191 4.11 15.05 3.56
C PRO A 191 2.83 15.88 3.36
N ALA A 192 1.97 15.92 4.39
CA ALA A 192 0.65 16.58 4.32
C ALA A 192 0.72 18.04 3.85
N SER A 193 1.78 18.77 4.22
CA SER A 193 2.01 20.17 3.82
C SER A 193 2.17 20.37 2.31
N GLN A 194 2.50 19.33 1.54
CA GLN A 194 2.76 19.41 0.10
C GLN A 194 1.77 18.64 -0.77
N GLN A 195 0.76 18.03 -0.15
CA GLN A 195 -0.26 17.29 -0.89
C GLN A 195 -1.23 18.22 -1.64
N LYS A 196 -1.46 19.45 -1.16
CA LYS A 196 -2.41 20.42 -1.77
C LYS A 196 -2.09 20.73 -3.25
N PRO A 197 -0.84 21.05 -3.64
CA PRO A 197 -0.47 21.19 -5.06
C PRO A 197 -0.76 19.95 -5.91
N LEU A 198 -0.48 18.74 -5.40
CA LEU A 198 -0.75 17.48 -6.12
C LEU A 198 -2.25 17.25 -6.33
N LEU A 199 -3.08 17.57 -5.34
CA LEU A 199 -4.54 17.46 -5.43
C LEU A 199 -5.11 18.46 -6.45
N ASN A 200 -4.60 19.70 -6.47
CA ASN A 200 -4.97 20.69 -7.48
C ASN A 200 -4.58 20.24 -8.89
N LEU A 201 -3.37 19.68 -9.05
CA LEU A 201 -2.94 19.11 -10.32
C LEU A 201 -3.88 17.97 -10.75
N ALA A 202 -4.24 17.06 -9.83
CA ALA A 202 -5.18 15.98 -10.12
C ALA A 202 -6.56 16.52 -10.56
N LEU A 203 -7.08 17.54 -9.87
CA LEU A 203 -8.35 18.17 -10.23
C LEU A 203 -8.29 18.75 -11.64
N LYS A 204 -7.23 19.49 -11.96
CA LYS A 204 -7.04 20.09 -13.29
C LYS A 204 -6.91 19.04 -14.38
N VAL A 205 -6.17 17.94 -14.12
CA VAL A 205 -6.01 16.84 -15.08
C VAL A 205 -7.35 16.14 -15.34
N LEU A 206 -8.16 15.92 -14.31
CA LEU A 206 -9.47 15.27 -14.46
C LEU A 206 -10.52 16.22 -15.03
N SER A 207 -10.47 17.53 -14.72
CA SER A 207 -11.37 18.54 -15.28
C SER A 207 -11.03 18.88 -16.73
N PHE A 208 -9.76 18.76 -17.14
CA PHE A 208 -9.35 18.93 -18.53
C PHE A 208 -10.04 17.94 -19.48
N ALA A 209 -10.57 16.82 -18.96
CA ALA A 209 -11.43 15.91 -19.70
C ALA A 209 -12.86 16.46 -19.92
N GLU A 210 -13.04 17.77 -20.07
CA GLU A 210 -14.33 18.45 -20.26
C GLU A 210 -15.03 17.92 -21.54
N GLY A 211 -16.14 17.20 -21.34
CA GLY A 211 -17.00 16.63 -22.39
C GLY A 211 -16.77 15.14 -22.70
N GLN A 212 -15.80 14.48 -22.07
CA GLN A 212 -15.44 13.09 -22.36
C GLN A 212 -15.12 12.32 -21.07
N LYS A 213 -15.47 11.04 -21.04
CA LYS A 213 -15.34 10.16 -19.87
C LYS A 213 -13.92 10.19 -19.26
N ILE A 214 -13.82 10.11 -17.93
CA ILE A 214 -12.56 10.11 -17.15
C ILE A 214 -11.77 8.82 -17.45
N PRO A 215 -10.43 8.80 -17.51
CA PRO A 215 -9.71 7.54 -17.67
C PRO A 215 -9.93 6.60 -16.47
N LYS A 216 -10.08 5.30 -16.75
CA LYS A 216 -10.29 4.28 -15.69
C LYS A 216 -9.13 4.20 -14.69
N SER A 217 -7.92 4.54 -15.12
CA SER A 217 -6.74 4.65 -14.25
C SER A 217 -6.90 5.66 -13.11
N SER A 218 -7.85 6.59 -13.20
CA SER A 218 -8.23 7.51 -12.10
C SER A 218 -8.62 6.80 -10.81
N LEU A 219 -9.09 5.55 -10.87
CA LEU A 219 -9.39 4.72 -9.70
C LEU A 219 -8.16 4.46 -8.81
N LEU A 220 -6.94 4.56 -9.34
CA LEU A 220 -5.72 4.47 -8.52
C LEU A 220 -5.60 5.60 -7.48
N LEU A 221 -6.26 6.74 -7.72
CA LEU A 221 -6.28 7.85 -6.78
C LEU A 221 -7.11 7.52 -5.54
N VAL A 222 -8.01 6.53 -5.58
CA VAL A 222 -8.92 6.22 -4.46
C VAL A 222 -8.14 5.90 -3.18
N MET A 223 -7.09 5.09 -3.25
CA MET A 223 -6.26 4.75 -2.08
C MET A 223 -5.59 5.97 -1.43
N PRO A 224 -4.80 6.80 -2.14
CA PRO A 224 -4.22 8.01 -1.55
C PRO A 224 -5.26 9.04 -1.10
N LEU A 225 -6.37 9.19 -1.81
CA LEU A 225 -7.45 10.10 -1.40
C LEU A 225 -8.07 9.63 -0.07
N LEU A 226 -8.38 8.34 0.06
CA LEU A 226 -8.90 7.78 1.30
C LEU A 226 -7.90 7.86 2.46
N GLN A 227 -6.59 7.78 2.18
CA GLN A 227 -5.56 8.05 3.19
C GLN A 227 -5.65 9.46 3.74
N ILE A 228 -5.72 10.45 2.85
CA ILE A 228 -5.85 11.86 3.22
C ILE A 228 -7.11 12.08 4.08
N LEU A 229 -8.24 11.48 3.69
CA LEU A 229 -9.49 11.58 4.43
C LEU A 229 -9.47 10.85 5.77
N SER A 230 -8.68 9.78 5.90
CA SER A 230 -8.54 9.01 7.13
C SER A 230 -7.55 9.64 8.13
N SER A 231 -6.68 10.55 7.67
CA SER A 231 -5.74 11.26 8.53
C SER A 231 -6.47 12.22 9.47
N THR A 232 -6.21 12.12 10.77
CA THR A 232 -6.86 12.96 11.79
C THR A 232 -6.51 14.43 11.57
N ALA A 233 -7.51 15.31 11.57
CA ALA A 233 -7.42 16.76 11.38
C ALA A 233 -6.58 17.52 12.44
N TRP A 234 -5.80 16.83 13.28
CA TRP A 234 -4.90 17.48 14.26
C TRP A 234 -3.81 18.33 13.60
N GLU A 235 -3.47 18.07 12.33
CA GLU A 235 -2.55 18.90 11.54
C GLU A 235 -3.21 20.18 11.02
N ASP A 236 -4.54 20.21 10.82
CA ASP A 236 -5.26 21.40 10.35
C ASP A 236 -5.43 22.46 11.46
N CYS A 237 -5.20 22.10 12.74
CA CYS A 237 -5.21 23.07 13.86
C CYS A 237 -3.94 23.94 13.93
N MET A 238 -2.88 23.58 13.18
CA MET A 238 -1.60 24.30 13.17
C MET A 238 -1.34 25.04 11.86
N ALA A 239 -2.20 24.86 10.84
CA ALA A 239 -2.12 25.60 9.59
C ALA A 239 -2.75 26.99 9.79
N VAL A 240 -1.95 28.02 9.56
CA VAL A 240 -2.42 29.41 9.37
C VAL A 240 -3.54 29.39 8.34
N GLU A 241 -4.60 30.18 8.55
CA GLU A 241 -5.74 30.34 7.62
C GLU A 241 -5.25 30.60 6.19
N GLU A 242 -5.06 29.54 5.41
CA GLU A 242 -4.77 29.64 3.98
C GLU A 242 -6.08 29.90 3.24
N GLU A 243 -6.13 30.94 2.41
CA GLU A 243 -7.23 31.16 1.48
C GLU A 243 -7.33 29.97 0.50
N GLY A 244 -8.49 29.32 0.44
CA GLY A 244 -8.81 28.23 -0.50
C GLY A 244 -9.31 26.95 0.16
N PRO A 245 -9.71 25.94 -0.64
CA PRO A 245 -10.21 24.68 -0.12
C PRO A 245 -9.12 23.92 0.66
N SER A 246 -9.53 23.27 1.75
CA SER A 246 -8.61 22.46 2.56
C SER A 246 -8.16 21.21 1.79
N ARG A 247 -7.04 20.62 2.20
CA ARG A 247 -6.52 19.35 1.66
C ARG A 247 -7.59 18.24 1.67
N GLN A 248 -8.34 18.14 2.77
CA GLN A 248 -9.41 17.15 2.90
C GLN A 248 -10.59 17.43 1.96
N GLN A 249 -10.98 18.70 1.80
CA GLN A 249 -12.05 19.08 0.86
C GLN A 249 -11.65 18.77 -0.58
N LEU A 250 -10.41 19.07 -0.98
CA LEU A 250 -9.89 18.71 -2.31
C LEU A 250 -9.91 17.19 -2.52
N ALA A 251 -9.52 16.42 -1.51
CA ALA A 251 -9.55 14.96 -1.58
C ALA A 251 -10.97 14.40 -1.68
N LEU A 252 -11.95 14.98 -0.96
CA LEU A 252 -13.36 14.63 -1.09
C LEU A 252 -13.88 14.91 -2.50
N ASN A 253 -13.63 16.11 -3.04
CA ASN A 253 -14.09 16.51 -4.37
C ASN A 253 -13.54 15.58 -5.46
N LEU A 254 -12.24 15.26 -5.39
CA LEU A 254 -11.61 14.30 -6.29
C LEU A 254 -12.22 12.90 -6.16
N LEU A 255 -12.44 12.46 -4.93
CA LEU A 255 -13.03 11.15 -4.68
C LEU A 255 -14.44 11.07 -5.26
N GLU A 256 -15.27 12.11 -5.12
CA GLU A 256 -16.59 12.19 -5.74
C GLU A 256 -16.52 12.17 -7.27
N MET A 257 -15.56 12.88 -7.87
CA MET A 257 -15.35 12.91 -9.32
C MET A 257 -14.97 11.55 -9.88
N VAL A 258 -14.02 10.86 -9.25
CA VAL A 258 -13.53 9.53 -9.68
C VAL A 258 -14.62 8.46 -9.60
N GLN A 259 -15.66 8.66 -8.79
CA GLN A 259 -16.74 7.70 -8.60
C GLN A 259 -17.87 7.76 -9.64
N GLN A 260 -17.91 8.75 -10.52
CA GLN A 260 -19.08 9.00 -11.38
C GLN A 260 -19.30 7.95 -12.50
N GLU A 261 -18.65 6.78 -12.45
CA GLU A 261 -18.76 5.62 -13.38
C GLU A 261 -18.72 5.96 -14.88
N CYS A 262 -18.21 7.14 -15.24
CA CYS A 262 -18.07 7.58 -16.62
C CYS A 262 -16.61 7.40 -17.04
N TYR A 263 -16.26 6.17 -17.44
CA TYR A 263 -14.88 5.84 -17.85
C TYR A 263 -14.67 5.75 -19.37
N ARG A 264 -13.59 6.35 -19.86
CA ARG A 264 -13.15 6.22 -21.25
C ARG A 264 -12.51 4.85 -21.45
N ASP A 265 -12.86 4.17 -22.54
CA ASP A 265 -12.30 2.87 -22.92
C ASP A 265 -11.20 3.00 -23.98
N ASP A 266 -10.88 4.23 -24.40
CA ASP A 266 -9.97 4.46 -25.51
C ASP A 266 -8.58 3.87 -25.25
N HIS A 267 -7.97 3.38 -26.33
CA HIS A 267 -6.60 2.90 -26.40
C HIS A 267 -5.70 4.04 -26.90
N PRO A 268 -5.12 4.89 -26.04
CA PRO A 268 -4.02 5.71 -26.50
C PRO A 268 -2.85 4.75 -26.81
N LYS A 269 -2.60 4.49 -28.09
CA LYS A 269 -1.37 3.82 -28.54
C LYS A 269 -0.19 4.70 -28.12
N LEU A 270 0.38 4.43 -26.95
CA LEU A 270 1.61 5.08 -26.53
C LEU A 270 2.76 4.54 -27.37
N CYS A 271 3.18 5.32 -28.36
CA CYS A 271 4.39 5.07 -29.15
C CYS A 271 5.63 5.60 -28.42
N TYR A 272 5.88 5.15 -27.19
CA TYR A 272 7.04 5.62 -26.43
C TYR A 272 7.81 4.45 -25.83
N ARG A 273 8.95 4.13 -26.46
CA ARG A 273 10.06 3.47 -25.78
C ARG A 273 10.88 4.58 -25.15
N LEU A 274 10.77 4.81 -23.84
CA LEU A 274 11.89 5.46 -23.14
C LEU A 274 13.05 4.46 -23.21
N PRO A 275 14.16 4.78 -23.88
CA PRO A 275 15.29 3.86 -23.99
C PRO A 275 15.93 3.58 -22.62
N PHE A 276 15.74 4.50 -21.65
CA PHE A 276 16.28 4.39 -20.29
C PHE A 276 15.34 5.02 -19.25
N PRO A 277 15.07 4.34 -18.12
CA PRO A 277 14.38 4.95 -17.00
C PRO A 277 15.29 5.94 -16.28
N VAL A 278 14.85 7.19 -16.18
CA VAL A 278 15.57 8.26 -15.47
C VAL A 278 15.58 8.01 -13.96
N THR A 279 14.52 7.40 -13.43
CA THR A 279 14.36 7.07 -12.00
C THR A 279 13.59 5.77 -11.79
N SER A 280 13.69 5.18 -10.60
CA SER A 280 12.86 4.04 -10.20
C SER A 280 11.36 4.37 -10.20
N MET A 281 10.98 5.63 -10.01
CA MET A 281 9.59 6.06 -10.09
C MET A 281 9.05 5.99 -11.53
N CYS A 282 9.86 6.36 -12.52
CA CYS A 282 9.51 6.21 -13.93
C CYS A 282 9.23 4.75 -14.28
N ASP A 283 10.06 3.81 -13.78
CA ASP A 283 9.80 2.37 -13.93
C ASP A 283 8.49 1.94 -13.27
N SER A 284 8.23 2.41 -12.04
CA SER A 284 6.98 2.13 -11.33
C SER A 284 5.75 2.63 -12.10
N ILE A 285 5.80 3.84 -12.66
CA ILE A 285 4.70 4.44 -13.43
C ILE A 285 4.44 3.63 -14.70
N ILE A 286 5.48 3.36 -15.49
CA ILE A 286 5.36 2.63 -16.76
C ILE A 286 4.90 1.19 -16.51
N THR A 287 5.43 0.55 -15.47
CA THR A 287 5.03 -0.82 -15.10
C THR A 287 3.57 -0.87 -14.67
N ALA A 288 3.13 0.05 -13.81
CA ALA A 288 1.73 0.12 -13.39
C ALA A 288 0.79 0.37 -14.56
N TRP A 289 1.17 1.29 -15.46
CA TRP A 289 0.41 1.58 -16.67
C TRP A 289 0.23 0.34 -17.56
N ARG A 290 1.33 -0.36 -17.89
CA ARG A 290 1.26 -1.59 -18.70
C ARG A 290 0.42 -2.68 -18.06
N ILE A 291 0.52 -2.84 -16.73
CA ILE A 291 -0.29 -3.82 -16.01
C ILE A 291 -1.78 -3.45 -16.09
N LEU A 292 -2.13 -2.17 -15.95
CA LEU A 292 -3.52 -1.70 -16.05
C LEU A 292 -4.11 -1.88 -17.44
N GLU A 293 -3.31 -1.69 -18.49
CA GLU A 293 -3.76 -1.97 -19.86
C GLU A 293 -4.16 -3.44 -20.02
N VAL A 294 -3.36 -4.35 -19.47
CA VAL A 294 -3.57 -5.81 -19.56
C VAL A 294 -4.70 -6.28 -18.63
N MET A 295 -4.81 -5.71 -17.44
CA MET A 295 -5.83 -6.04 -16.43
C MET A 295 -7.26 -5.68 -16.82
N ARG A 296 -7.48 -5.03 -17.96
CA ARG A 296 -8.85 -4.83 -18.50
C ARG A 296 -9.55 -6.16 -18.79
N GLU A 297 -8.79 -7.23 -19.03
CA GLU A 297 -9.31 -8.60 -19.13
C GLU A 297 -9.34 -9.29 -17.75
N GLU A 298 -10.49 -9.84 -17.35
CA GLU A 298 -10.68 -10.46 -16.03
C GLU A 298 -9.71 -11.64 -15.79
N SER A 299 -9.40 -12.44 -16.81
CA SER A 299 -8.43 -13.54 -16.71
C SER A 299 -7.03 -13.02 -16.38
N ALA A 300 -6.63 -11.90 -16.96
CA ALA A 300 -5.30 -11.34 -16.75
C ALA A 300 -5.14 -10.75 -15.34
N ALA A 301 -6.21 -10.21 -14.75
CA ALA A 301 -6.20 -9.78 -13.35
C ALA A 301 -5.95 -10.95 -12.39
N ASN A 302 -6.58 -12.11 -12.64
CA ASN A 302 -6.38 -13.33 -11.86
C ASN A 302 -4.97 -13.91 -12.05
N ASP A 303 -4.46 -13.93 -13.28
CA ASP A 303 -3.09 -14.37 -13.57
C ASP A 303 -2.06 -13.48 -12.87
N TRP A 304 -2.29 -12.16 -12.86
CA TRP A 304 -1.45 -11.22 -12.12
C TRP A 304 -1.51 -11.46 -10.61
N LEU A 305 -2.70 -11.64 -10.03
CA LEU A 305 -2.86 -11.94 -8.60
C LEU A 305 -2.12 -13.22 -8.20
N SER A 306 -2.22 -14.27 -9.02
CA SER A 306 -1.49 -15.53 -8.80
C SER A 306 0.02 -15.36 -8.92
N SER A 307 0.47 -14.51 -9.86
CA SER A 307 1.89 -14.17 -10.04
C SER A 307 2.44 -13.44 -8.82
N VAL A 308 1.70 -12.44 -8.30
CA VAL A 308 2.05 -11.74 -7.07
C VAL A 308 2.15 -12.73 -5.90
N GLU A 309 1.16 -13.60 -5.71
CA GLU A 309 1.17 -14.62 -4.67
C GLU A 309 2.41 -15.53 -4.77
N SER A 310 2.78 -15.97 -5.97
CA SER A 310 3.94 -16.84 -6.18
C SER A 310 5.30 -16.18 -5.92
N LEU A 311 5.40 -14.86 -6.13
CA LEU A 311 6.65 -14.11 -6.00
C LEU A 311 6.88 -13.56 -4.58
N LEU A 312 5.83 -13.51 -3.75
CA LEU A 312 5.92 -12.99 -2.38
C LEU A 312 7.02 -13.65 -1.53
N PRO A 313 7.20 -14.98 -1.52
CA PRO A 313 8.22 -15.63 -0.69
C PRO A 313 9.67 -15.27 -1.07
N VAL A 314 9.90 -14.78 -2.29
CA VAL A 314 11.24 -14.50 -2.85
C VAL A 314 11.53 -12.99 -2.84
N THR A 315 10.51 -12.15 -2.67
CA THR A 315 10.64 -10.70 -2.78
C THR A 315 11.04 -10.07 -1.44
N THR A 316 12.09 -9.24 -1.45
CA THR A 316 12.58 -8.56 -0.24
C THR A 316 11.89 -7.22 0.02
N VAL A 317 11.51 -6.50 -1.03
CA VAL A 317 10.82 -5.20 -0.96
C VAL A 317 9.69 -5.21 -1.97
N ILE A 318 8.48 -4.96 -1.49
CA ILE A 318 7.30 -4.90 -2.35
C ILE A 318 7.16 -3.47 -2.87
N PRO A 319 7.15 -3.25 -4.20
CA PRO A 319 7.00 -1.91 -4.76
C PRO A 319 5.61 -1.30 -4.48
N MET A 320 5.55 0.01 -4.22
CA MET A 320 4.29 0.70 -3.88
C MET A 320 3.22 0.57 -4.96
N GLN A 321 3.60 0.49 -6.23
CA GLN A 321 2.65 0.29 -7.32
C GLN A 321 1.85 -1.01 -7.20
N VAL A 322 2.39 -2.05 -6.56
CA VAL A 322 1.66 -3.32 -6.35
C VAL A 322 0.46 -3.09 -5.43
N PHE A 323 0.62 -2.30 -4.37
CA PHE A 323 -0.48 -1.95 -3.46
C PHE A 323 -1.51 -1.03 -4.13
N LEU A 324 -1.07 -0.08 -4.96
CA LEU A 324 -1.98 0.75 -5.74
C LEU A 324 -2.83 -0.07 -6.73
N LEU A 325 -2.20 -1.01 -7.45
CA LEU A 325 -2.89 -1.91 -8.38
C LEU A 325 -3.87 -2.84 -7.64
N LEU A 326 -3.48 -3.34 -6.46
CA LEU A 326 -4.39 -4.12 -5.62
C LEU A 326 -5.59 -3.30 -5.14
N ALA A 327 -5.36 -2.06 -4.71
CA ALA A 327 -6.43 -1.15 -4.31
C ALA A 327 -7.36 -0.80 -5.49
N TYR A 328 -6.80 -0.65 -6.70
CA TYR A 328 -7.57 -0.51 -7.93
C TYR A 328 -8.51 -1.70 -8.15
N LEU A 329 -7.99 -2.93 -8.08
CA LEU A 329 -8.81 -4.14 -8.21
C LEU A 329 -9.87 -4.25 -7.12
N LEU A 330 -9.54 -3.92 -5.86
CA LEU A 330 -10.52 -3.88 -4.76
C LEU A 330 -11.67 -2.92 -5.03
N VAL A 331 -11.38 -1.74 -5.59
CA VAL A 331 -12.41 -0.75 -5.90
C VAL A 331 -13.25 -1.18 -7.09
N GLU A 332 -12.60 -1.65 -8.17
CA GLU A 332 -13.24 -2.00 -9.43
C GLU A 332 -14.09 -3.28 -9.37
N ASP A 333 -13.60 -4.33 -8.71
CA ASP A 333 -14.19 -5.66 -8.78
C ASP A 333 -15.66 -5.68 -8.36
N LYS A 334 -16.54 -6.30 -9.15
CA LYS A 334 -17.98 -6.34 -8.84
C LYS A 334 -18.39 -7.49 -7.91
N GLY A 335 -17.42 -8.29 -7.44
CA GLY A 335 -17.62 -9.39 -6.50
C GLY A 335 -17.07 -10.74 -6.96
N GLN A 336 -16.81 -10.91 -8.26
CA GLN A 336 -16.41 -12.21 -8.82
C GLN A 336 -15.03 -12.66 -8.35
N ASN A 337 -14.06 -11.74 -8.31
CA ASN A 337 -12.68 -12.05 -7.93
C ASN A 337 -12.34 -11.57 -6.50
N LEU A 338 -13.31 -10.98 -5.79
CA LEU A 338 -13.09 -10.36 -4.48
C LEU A 338 -12.39 -11.29 -3.48
N HIS A 339 -12.79 -12.56 -3.42
CA HIS A 339 -12.16 -13.53 -2.51
C HIS A 339 -10.65 -13.68 -2.75
N GLN A 340 -10.24 -13.81 -4.01
CA GLN A 340 -8.82 -13.93 -4.38
C GLN A 340 -8.08 -12.61 -4.13
N ILE A 341 -8.71 -11.46 -4.42
CA ILE A 341 -8.13 -10.14 -4.14
C ILE A 341 -7.91 -9.96 -2.63
N LEU A 342 -8.88 -10.32 -1.79
CA LEU A 342 -8.77 -10.23 -0.33
C LEU A 342 -7.69 -11.17 0.22
N LYS A 343 -7.59 -12.40 -0.32
CA LYS A 343 -6.51 -13.34 0.02
C LYS A 343 -5.13 -12.75 -0.24
N VAL A 344 -4.90 -12.21 -1.45
CA VAL A 344 -3.63 -11.56 -1.81
C VAL A 344 -3.39 -10.30 -0.96
N THR A 345 -4.45 -9.55 -0.63
CA THR A 345 -4.39 -8.41 0.30
C THR A 345 -3.86 -8.81 1.66
N THR A 346 -4.36 -9.90 2.25
CA THR A 346 -3.86 -10.41 3.53
C THR A 346 -2.41 -10.87 3.44
N GLN A 347 -2.00 -11.52 2.35
CA GLN A 347 -0.62 -11.98 2.16
C GLN A 347 0.36 -10.80 2.00
N LEU A 348 -0.02 -9.79 1.21
CA LEU A 348 0.77 -8.56 1.04
C LEU A 348 0.88 -7.78 2.36
N ALA A 349 -0.20 -7.67 3.12
CA ALA A 349 -0.19 -7.04 4.44
C ALA A 349 0.73 -7.76 5.44
N GLN A 350 0.85 -9.09 5.35
CA GLN A 350 1.78 -9.86 6.17
C GLN A 350 3.24 -9.64 5.73
N ALA A 351 3.49 -9.55 4.42
CA ALA A 351 4.83 -9.35 3.87
C ALA A 351 5.35 -7.90 4.09
N ASP A 352 4.49 -6.89 3.96
CA ASP A 352 4.81 -5.50 4.27
C ASP A 352 3.68 -4.84 5.09
N SER A 353 3.83 -4.96 6.40
CA SER A 353 2.85 -4.43 7.35
C SER A 353 2.80 -2.90 7.44
N SER A 354 3.78 -2.20 6.85
CA SER A 354 3.81 -0.72 6.81
C SER A 354 2.73 -0.14 5.91
N GLN A 355 2.24 -0.94 4.95
CA GLN A 355 1.24 -0.53 3.95
C GLN A 355 -0.20 -0.80 4.39
N VAL A 356 -0.42 -1.50 5.50
CA VAL A 356 -1.75 -1.80 6.03
C VAL A 356 -2.60 -0.55 6.32
N PRO A 357 -2.07 0.56 6.87
CA PRO A 357 -2.84 1.79 7.02
C PRO A 357 -3.44 2.27 5.70
N ASN A 358 -2.75 2.02 4.58
CA ASN A 358 -3.20 2.38 3.25
C ASN A 358 -4.37 1.53 2.73
N LEU A 359 -4.43 0.27 3.12
CA LEU A 359 -5.44 -0.69 2.65
C LEU A 359 -6.75 -0.65 3.45
N ILE A 360 -6.70 -0.33 4.75
CA ILE A 360 -7.90 -0.32 5.61
C ILE A 360 -8.98 0.63 5.08
N PRO A 361 -8.68 1.90 4.74
CA PRO A 361 -9.69 2.80 4.19
C PRO A 361 -10.28 2.32 2.86
N VAL A 362 -9.50 1.62 2.03
CA VAL A 362 -9.98 1.04 0.76
C VAL A 362 -11.02 -0.06 1.02
N LEU A 363 -10.77 -0.94 2.00
CA LEU A 363 -11.75 -1.94 2.41
C LEU A 363 -13.01 -1.31 3.01
N MET A 364 -12.85 -0.23 3.79
CA MET A 364 -13.99 0.52 4.34
C MET A 364 -14.82 1.16 3.25
N PHE A 365 -14.15 1.74 2.27
CA PHE A 365 -14.78 2.29 1.10
C PHE A 365 -15.56 1.23 0.33
N LYS A 366 -15.02 0.02 0.18
CA LYS A 366 -15.70 -1.10 -0.46
C LYS A 366 -16.92 -1.57 0.32
N LEU A 367 -16.85 -1.64 1.65
CA LEU A 367 -18.01 -1.92 2.52
C LEU A 367 -19.12 -0.85 2.42
N GLY A 368 -18.78 0.37 2.04
CA GLY A 368 -19.77 1.43 1.79
C GLY A 368 -20.55 1.28 0.49
N ARG A 369 -20.19 0.32 -0.37
CA ARG A 369 -20.82 0.08 -1.68
C ARG A 369 -21.78 -1.10 -1.64
N PRO A 370 -22.78 -1.15 -2.54
CA PRO A 370 -23.69 -2.30 -2.65
C PRO A 370 -22.92 -3.56 -3.07
N LEU A 371 -23.02 -4.60 -2.25
CA LEU A 371 -22.42 -5.92 -2.48
C LEU A 371 -23.41 -7.02 -2.11
N GLU A 372 -23.14 -8.24 -2.56
CA GLU A 372 -23.85 -9.41 -2.04
C GLU A 372 -23.51 -9.65 -0.56
N PRO A 373 -24.45 -10.16 0.26
CA PRO A 373 -24.23 -10.41 1.70
C PRO A 373 -22.99 -11.23 2.03
N VAL A 374 -22.65 -12.21 1.18
CA VAL A 374 -21.46 -13.06 1.36
C VAL A 374 -20.17 -12.26 1.22
N LEU A 375 -20.13 -11.33 0.26
CA LEU A 375 -18.96 -10.50 -0.01
C LEU A 375 -18.70 -9.48 1.11
N TYR A 376 -19.75 -8.96 1.75
CA TYR A 376 -19.60 -8.17 2.98
C TYR A 376 -18.92 -8.99 4.08
N ASN A 377 -19.28 -10.27 4.23
CA ASN A 377 -18.67 -11.16 5.21
C ASN A 377 -17.18 -11.35 4.94
N ASP A 378 -16.80 -11.63 3.69
CA ASP A 378 -15.40 -11.82 3.29
C ASP A 378 -14.54 -10.59 3.62
N ILE A 379 -15.03 -9.38 3.32
CA ILE A 379 -14.31 -8.15 3.65
C ILE A 379 -14.21 -7.97 5.18
N LEU A 380 -15.31 -8.17 5.91
CA LEU A 380 -15.35 -8.00 7.36
C LEU A 380 -14.37 -8.95 8.07
N TYR A 381 -14.32 -10.22 7.68
CA TYR A 381 -13.40 -11.21 8.25
C TYR A 381 -11.96 -11.06 7.73
N THR A 382 -11.72 -10.29 6.67
CA THR A 382 -10.37 -9.89 6.25
C THR A 382 -9.77 -8.86 7.23
N LEU A 383 -10.56 -7.95 7.80
CA LEU A 383 -10.03 -6.85 8.64
C LEU A 383 -9.20 -7.32 9.84
N PRO A 384 -9.63 -8.31 10.66
CA PRO A 384 -8.80 -8.81 11.74
C PRO A 384 -7.45 -9.39 11.28
N THR A 385 -7.40 -9.96 10.07
CA THR A 385 -6.17 -10.54 9.53
C THR A 385 -5.12 -9.50 9.19
N LEU A 386 -5.53 -8.24 8.96
CA LEU A 386 -4.66 -7.09 8.76
C LEU A 386 -4.07 -6.56 10.08
N GLY A 387 -4.51 -7.08 11.23
CA GLY A 387 -4.01 -6.73 12.56
C GLY A 387 -2.58 -7.20 12.87
N VAL A 388 -1.71 -7.29 11.87
CA VAL A 388 -0.31 -7.73 12.02
C VAL A 388 0.57 -6.66 12.67
N HIS A 389 0.31 -5.37 12.42
CA HIS A 389 1.11 -4.27 12.95
C HIS A 389 0.35 -3.45 14.01
N LYS A 390 1.10 -3.01 15.04
CA LYS A 390 0.57 -2.30 16.22
C LYS A 390 -0.14 -0.99 15.88
N VAL A 391 0.31 -0.29 14.84
CA VAL A 391 -0.20 1.02 14.42
C VAL A 391 -1.62 0.91 13.84
N CYS A 392 -1.96 -0.20 13.21
CA CYS A 392 -3.22 -0.37 12.49
C CYS A 392 -4.37 -0.82 13.41
N ILE A 393 -4.06 -1.26 14.64
CA ILE A 393 -5.05 -1.85 15.55
C ILE A 393 -6.10 -0.83 15.97
N ALA A 394 -5.72 0.42 16.22
CA ALA A 394 -6.68 1.46 16.58
C ALA A 394 -7.69 1.72 15.45
N GLN A 395 -7.23 1.73 14.20
CA GLN A 395 -8.09 1.90 13.03
C GLN A 395 -9.05 0.71 12.85
N ILE A 396 -8.53 -0.52 12.88
CA ILE A 396 -9.33 -1.74 12.74
C ILE A 396 -10.35 -1.85 13.89
N LEU A 397 -9.92 -1.58 15.13
CA LEU A 397 -10.78 -1.63 16.30
C LEU A 397 -11.93 -0.62 16.21
N ARG A 398 -11.65 0.63 15.79
CA ARG A 398 -12.67 1.67 15.60
C ARG A 398 -13.74 1.24 14.60
N VAL A 399 -13.33 0.62 13.49
CA VAL A 399 -14.24 0.07 12.49
C VAL A 399 -15.13 -1.02 13.10
N ILE A 400 -14.53 -2.01 13.77
CA ILE A 400 -15.28 -3.12 14.35
C ILE A 400 -16.26 -2.62 15.43
N GLN A 401 -15.85 -1.65 16.25
CA GLN A 401 -16.70 -1.04 17.28
C GLN A 401 -17.87 -0.25 16.67
N LEU A 402 -17.65 0.45 15.55
CA LEU A 402 -18.71 1.16 14.84
C LEU A 402 -19.82 0.18 14.39
N LEU A 403 -19.45 -1.00 13.87
CA LEU A 403 -20.42 -2.04 13.53
C LEU A 403 -21.22 -2.50 14.76
N GLY A 404 -20.56 -2.58 15.92
CA GLY A 404 -21.17 -2.98 17.19
C GLY A 404 -22.25 -2.03 17.73
N THR A 405 -22.31 -0.80 17.22
CA THR A 405 -23.40 0.15 17.54
C THR A 405 -24.75 -0.34 17.00
N THR A 406 -24.72 -1.10 15.90
CA THR A 406 -25.91 -1.67 15.26
C THR A 406 -26.29 -2.98 15.95
N PRO A 407 -27.50 -3.12 16.52
CA PRO A 407 -27.87 -4.28 17.34
C PRO A 407 -27.81 -5.61 16.57
N GLN A 408 -28.08 -5.59 15.26
CA GLN A 408 -28.06 -6.74 14.36
C GLN A 408 -26.66 -7.27 14.09
N LEU A 409 -25.65 -6.39 14.12
CA LEU A 409 -24.27 -6.76 13.82
C LEU A 409 -23.47 -7.14 15.06
N ARG A 410 -24.03 -7.04 16.27
CA ARG A 410 -23.30 -7.30 17.53
C ARG A 410 -22.69 -8.69 17.61
N ALA A 411 -23.39 -9.72 17.10
CA ALA A 411 -22.85 -11.08 17.07
C ALA A 411 -21.60 -11.15 16.18
N ILE A 412 -21.66 -10.53 14.99
CA ILE A 412 -20.54 -10.43 14.06
C ILE A 412 -19.40 -9.61 14.69
N THR A 413 -19.70 -8.44 15.26
CA THR A 413 -18.72 -7.60 15.96
C THR A 413 -17.97 -8.37 17.03
N LEU A 414 -18.65 -9.17 17.85
CA LEU A 414 -18.01 -9.96 18.89
C LEU A 414 -17.05 -11.00 18.30
N ARG A 415 -17.44 -11.68 17.22
CA ARG A 415 -16.57 -12.62 16.50
C ARG A 415 -15.37 -11.93 15.83
N LEU A 416 -15.56 -10.75 15.25
CA LEU A 416 -14.48 -9.94 14.68
C LEU A 416 -13.50 -9.45 15.75
N LEU A 417 -13.98 -8.98 16.91
CA LEU A 417 -13.14 -8.60 18.05
C LEU A 417 -12.34 -9.78 18.57
N THR A 418 -12.95 -10.98 18.62
CA THR A 418 -12.26 -12.22 19.02
C THR A 418 -11.15 -12.55 18.03
N SER A 419 -11.44 -12.51 16.73
CA SER A 419 -10.47 -12.77 15.66
C SER A 419 -9.31 -11.76 15.67
N LEU A 420 -9.58 -10.49 16.02
CA LEU A 420 -8.55 -9.46 16.12
C LEU A 420 -7.68 -9.66 17.38
N TRP A 421 -8.30 -10.02 18.50
CA TRP A 421 -7.61 -10.35 19.74
C TRP A 421 -6.64 -11.54 19.58
N GLU A 422 -7.04 -12.57 18.82
CA GLU A 422 -6.17 -13.71 18.51
C GLU A 422 -4.84 -13.27 17.85
N LYS A 423 -4.88 -12.19 17.05
CA LYS A 423 -3.68 -11.59 16.45
C LYS A 423 -2.95 -10.65 17.41
N GLN A 424 -3.69 -9.88 18.23
CA GLN A 424 -3.14 -8.84 19.09
C GLN A 424 -3.84 -8.80 20.45
N ASP A 425 -3.16 -9.33 21.46
CA ASP A 425 -3.68 -9.47 22.83
C ASP A 425 -4.15 -8.16 23.48
N ARG A 426 -3.58 -7.02 23.07
CA ARG A 426 -3.96 -5.67 23.56
C ARG A 426 -5.44 -5.34 23.38
N VAL A 427 -6.15 -6.07 22.51
CA VAL A 427 -7.58 -5.90 22.24
C VAL A 427 -8.45 -6.59 23.29
N TYR A 428 -7.87 -7.45 24.13
CA TYR A 428 -8.62 -8.22 25.14
C TYR A 428 -9.52 -7.37 26.04
N PRO A 429 -9.07 -6.21 26.60
CA PRO A 429 -9.94 -5.41 27.47
C PRO A 429 -11.21 -4.94 26.76
N GLU A 430 -11.11 -4.59 25.48
CA GLU A 430 -12.25 -4.16 24.65
C GLU A 430 -13.18 -5.34 24.34
N LEU A 431 -12.61 -6.52 24.05
CA LEU A 431 -13.36 -7.75 23.84
C LEU A 431 -14.14 -8.14 25.12
N GLN A 432 -13.47 -8.14 26.28
CA GLN A 432 -14.08 -8.46 27.56
C GLN A 432 -15.20 -7.48 27.91
N ARG A 433 -14.97 -6.18 27.72
CA ARG A 433 -15.98 -5.14 27.90
C ARG A 433 -17.19 -5.36 26.97
N PHE A 434 -16.97 -5.66 25.69
CA PHE A 434 -18.06 -5.90 24.74
C PHE A 434 -18.87 -7.16 25.08
N MET A 435 -18.23 -8.23 25.53
CA MET A 435 -18.90 -9.44 26.02
C MET A 435 -19.76 -9.15 27.26
N ALA A 436 -19.24 -8.42 28.25
CA ALA A 436 -19.99 -8.10 29.46
C ALA A 436 -21.23 -7.22 29.19
N MET A 437 -21.14 -6.28 28.23
CA MET A 437 -22.28 -5.46 27.82
C MET A 437 -23.38 -6.27 27.10
N SER A 438 -23.07 -7.47 26.60
CA SER A 438 -24.04 -8.32 25.91
C SER A 438 -25.03 -9.01 26.87
N ASP A 439 -24.76 -9.00 28.18
CA ASP A 439 -25.58 -9.63 29.22
C ASP A 439 -26.80 -8.80 29.64
N ALA A 440 -26.88 -7.53 29.21
CA ALA A 440 -28.04 -6.69 29.51
C ALA A 440 -29.25 -7.11 28.64
N PRO A 441 -30.39 -7.51 29.23
CA PRO A 441 -31.58 -7.89 28.47
C PRO A 441 -32.12 -6.66 27.72
N SER A 442 -31.85 -6.59 26.41
CA SER A 442 -32.45 -5.57 25.56
C SER A 442 -33.91 -5.94 25.31
N LEU A 443 -34.83 -5.21 25.97
CA LEU A 443 -36.28 -5.41 25.92
C LEU A 443 -36.91 -5.33 24.52
N SER A 444 -36.15 -4.91 23.49
CA SER A 444 -36.64 -4.61 22.13
C SER A 444 -36.10 -5.53 21.02
N VAL A 445 -35.34 -6.58 21.35
CA VAL A 445 -34.64 -7.39 20.35
C VAL A 445 -35.32 -8.75 20.13
N GLY A 446 -35.58 -9.11 18.85
CA GLY A 446 -36.18 -10.38 18.46
C GLY A 446 -35.38 -11.61 18.91
N LYS A 447 -36.08 -12.74 19.11
CA LYS A 447 -35.52 -14.00 19.64
C LYS A 447 -34.32 -14.52 18.82
N GLU A 448 -34.39 -14.47 17.50
CA GLU A 448 -33.29 -14.90 16.60
C GLU A 448 -32.00 -14.12 16.85
N LEU A 449 -32.10 -12.81 16.99
CA LEU A 449 -30.93 -11.96 17.23
C LEU A 449 -30.32 -12.15 18.63
N GLN A 450 -31.15 -12.56 19.60
CA GLN A 450 -30.63 -12.99 20.91
C GLN A 450 -29.86 -14.31 20.80
N TRP A 451 -30.31 -15.24 19.96
CA TRP A 451 -29.62 -16.50 19.71
C TRP A 451 -28.26 -16.32 19.06
N GLU A 452 -28.18 -15.52 18.00
CA GLU A 452 -26.91 -15.23 17.33
C GLU A 452 -25.88 -14.63 18.28
N LYS A 453 -26.30 -13.71 19.15
CA LYS A 453 -25.45 -13.12 20.19
C LYS A 453 -24.93 -14.16 21.18
N LEU A 454 -25.81 -15.05 21.65
CA LEU A 454 -25.45 -16.09 22.60
C LEU A 454 -24.47 -17.11 22.00
N ILE A 455 -24.70 -17.52 20.75
CA ILE A 455 -23.77 -18.40 20.01
C ILE A 455 -22.41 -17.71 19.82
N ALA A 456 -22.42 -16.45 19.40
CA ALA A 456 -21.19 -15.68 19.24
C ALA A 456 -20.40 -15.56 20.56
N LYS A 457 -21.10 -15.26 21.68
CA LYS A 457 -20.50 -15.19 23.02
C LYS A 457 -19.89 -16.53 23.42
N ALA A 458 -20.62 -17.62 23.27
CA ALA A 458 -20.13 -18.95 23.60
C ALA A 458 -18.92 -19.37 22.75
N ALA A 459 -18.95 -19.07 21.45
CA ALA A 459 -17.82 -19.31 20.55
C ALA A 459 -16.60 -18.48 20.94
N SER A 460 -16.79 -17.21 21.31
CA SER A 460 -15.70 -16.33 21.76
C SER A 460 -15.08 -16.79 23.07
N ILE A 461 -15.89 -17.21 24.05
CA ILE A 461 -15.43 -17.81 25.31
C ILE A 461 -14.55 -19.05 25.03
N ARG A 462 -15.03 -19.94 24.15
CA ARG A 462 -14.29 -21.13 23.73
C ARG A 462 -12.92 -20.77 23.16
N ASP A 463 -12.88 -19.82 22.23
CA ASP A 463 -11.67 -19.43 21.53
C ASP A 463 -10.67 -18.75 22.48
N ILE A 464 -11.15 -17.93 23.43
CA ILE A 464 -10.32 -17.36 24.50
C ILE A 464 -9.65 -18.46 25.34
N CYS A 465 -10.44 -19.45 25.77
CA CYS A 465 -9.95 -20.57 26.58
C CYS A 465 -8.92 -21.42 25.81
N LYS A 466 -9.11 -21.62 24.50
CA LYS A 466 -8.20 -22.41 23.66
C LYS A 466 -6.90 -21.67 23.35
N GLN A 467 -6.98 -20.38 23.01
CA GLN A 467 -5.84 -19.65 22.50
C GLN A 467 -4.89 -19.18 23.60
N ARG A 468 -5.44 -18.75 24.75
CA ARG A 468 -4.64 -18.23 25.89
C ARG A 468 -5.16 -18.71 27.24
N PRO A 469 -5.11 -20.03 27.52
CA PRO A 469 -5.69 -20.62 28.73
C PRO A 469 -5.14 -20.00 30.02
N TYR A 470 -3.82 -19.79 30.12
CA TYR A 470 -3.19 -19.27 31.35
C TYR A 470 -3.39 -17.78 31.61
N GLN A 471 -3.64 -16.98 30.57
CA GLN A 471 -3.74 -15.52 30.71
C GLN A 471 -5.17 -15.07 30.98
N HIS A 472 -6.11 -15.58 30.18
CA HIS A 472 -7.50 -15.09 30.15
C HIS A 472 -8.52 -16.21 30.40
N GLY A 473 -8.09 -17.47 30.40
CA GLY A 473 -8.98 -18.63 30.49
C GLY A 473 -9.71 -18.75 31.84
N ALA A 474 -9.01 -18.49 32.95
CA ALA A 474 -9.62 -18.54 34.28
C ALA A 474 -10.75 -17.51 34.46
N ASP A 475 -10.59 -16.30 33.88
CA ASP A 475 -11.58 -15.24 33.91
C ASP A 475 -12.89 -15.61 33.20
N MET A 476 -12.83 -16.60 32.29
CA MET A 476 -13.99 -17.05 31.53
C MET A 476 -14.89 -18.03 32.31
N LEU A 477 -14.46 -18.56 33.46
CA LEU A 477 -15.22 -19.56 34.22
C LEU A 477 -16.62 -19.08 34.64
N ALA A 478 -16.75 -17.82 35.06
CA ALA A 478 -18.04 -17.23 35.40
C ALA A 478 -18.98 -17.20 34.19
N ALA A 479 -18.47 -16.80 33.03
CA ALA A 479 -19.24 -16.74 31.79
C ALA A 479 -19.61 -18.14 31.27
N ILE A 480 -18.72 -19.14 31.39
CA ILE A 480 -19.01 -20.54 31.08
C ILE A 480 -20.17 -21.05 31.93
N SER A 481 -20.11 -20.86 33.24
CA SER A 481 -21.17 -21.27 34.17
C SER A 481 -22.50 -20.60 33.84
N GLN A 482 -22.48 -19.29 33.55
CA GLN A 482 -23.67 -18.54 33.15
C GLN A 482 -24.33 -19.13 31.90
N VAL A 483 -23.57 -19.35 30.82
CA VAL A 483 -24.12 -19.90 29.56
C VAL A 483 -24.72 -21.29 29.79
N LEU A 484 -24.06 -22.16 30.56
CA LEU A 484 -24.59 -23.50 30.88
C LEU A 484 -25.90 -23.45 31.68
N ASN A 485 -26.07 -22.45 32.54
CA ASN A 485 -27.30 -22.27 33.31
C ASN A 485 -28.46 -21.73 32.46
N GLU A 486 -28.15 -20.90 31.47
CA GLU A 486 -29.15 -20.29 30.57
C GLU A 486 -29.55 -21.21 29.41
N CYS A 487 -28.70 -22.19 29.05
CA CYS A 487 -28.84 -23.04 27.87
C CYS A 487 -29.35 -24.47 28.17
N THR A 488 -30.57 -24.58 28.69
CA THR A 488 -31.18 -25.86 29.10
C THR A 488 -32.12 -26.48 28.07
N LYS A 489 -32.57 -25.71 27.07
CA LYS A 489 -33.54 -26.17 26.06
C LYS A 489 -32.87 -26.98 24.93
N PRO A 490 -33.64 -27.81 24.19
CA PRO A 490 -33.09 -28.63 23.10
C PRO A 490 -32.45 -27.80 21.97
N ASP A 491 -33.01 -26.65 21.64
CA ASP A 491 -32.51 -25.69 20.63
C ASP A 491 -31.25 -24.92 21.09
N GLN A 492 -30.89 -25.02 22.37
CA GLN A 492 -29.75 -24.33 22.99
C GLN A 492 -28.50 -25.21 23.16
N ALA A 493 -28.46 -26.39 22.54
CA ALA A 493 -27.33 -27.30 22.68
C ALA A 493 -26.00 -26.69 22.18
N THR A 494 -26.03 -25.88 21.12
CA THR A 494 -24.83 -25.33 20.47
C THR A 494 -24.04 -24.38 21.38
N PRO A 495 -24.62 -23.31 21.99
CA PRO A 495 -23.88 -22.48 22.94
C PRO A 495 -23.32 -23.26 24.14
N ALA A 496 -24.09 -24.18 24.71
CA ALA A 496 -23.66 -25.01 25.83
C ALA A 496 -22.46 -25.91 25.44
N ALA A 497 -22.50 -26.54 24.26
CA ALA A 497 -21.39 -27.34 23.75
C ALA A 497 -20.13 -26.49 23.52
N LEU A 498 -20.26 -25.28 22.98
CA LEU A 498 -19.13 -24.38 22.75
C LEU A 498 -18.40 -24.01 24.05
N VAL A 499 -19.12 -23.65 25.11
CA VAL A 499 -18.48 -23.33 26.40
C VAL A 499 -17.90 -24.56 27.09
N LEU A 500 -18.49 -25.76 26.91
CA LEU A 500 -17.89 -27.02 27.37
C LEU A 500 -16.58 -27.34 26.63
N GLN A 501 -16.49 -27.04 25.33
CA GLN A 501 -15.22 -27.15 24.59
C GLN A 501 -14.16 -26.17 25.13
N GLY A 502 -14.58 -24.98 25.56
CA GLY A 502 -13.69 -24.04 26.25
C GLY A 502 -13.18 -24.62 27.56
N LEU A 503 -14.08 -25.18 28.38
CA LEU A 503 -13.75 -25.82 29.64
C LEU A 503 -12.86 -27.06 29.49
N HIS A 504 -13.09 -27.86 28.45
CA HIS A 504 -12.18 -28.93 28.04
C HIS A 504 -10.78 -28.38 27.80
N ALA A 505 -10.63 -27.29 27.03
CA ALA A 505 -9.33 -26.70 26.77
C ALA A 505 -8.64 -26.20 28.05
N LEU A 506 -9.39 -25.63 29.00
CA LEU A 506 -8.85 -25.23 30.31
C LEU A 506 -8.40 -26.43 31.16
N CYS A 507 -9.16 -27.54 31.13
CA CYS A 507 -8.78 -28.77 31.82
C CYS A 507 -7.54 -29.41 31.18
N GLN A 508 -7.48 -29.43 29.85
CA GLN A 508 -6.35 -29.95 29.09
C GLN A 508 -5.07 -29.13 29.31
N ALA A 509 -5.20 -27.82 29.46
CA ALA A 509 -4.09 -26.94 29.81
C ALA A 509 -3.78 -26.90 31.33
N GLU A 510 -4.48 -27.70 32.14
CA GLU A 510 -4.33 -27.78 33.60
C GLU A 510 -4.58 -26.45 34.34
N VAL A 511 -5.26 -25.50 33.71
CA VAL A 511 -5.69 -24.24 34.35
C VAL A 511 -6.80 -24.49 35.36
N VAL A 512 -7.61 -25.53 35.11
CA VAL A 512 -8.75 -25.89 35.96
C VAL A 512 -8.74 -27.40 36.20
N CYS A 513 -9.02 -27.81 37.43
CA CYS A 513 -9.10 -29.22 37.79
C CYS A 513 -10.39 -29.87 37.24
N ILE A 514 -10.23 -30.92 36.43
CA ILE A 514 -11.35 -31.67 35.84
C ILE A 514 -12.30 -32.24 36.90
N ARG A 515 -11.78 -32.71 38.04
CA ARG A 515 -12.58 -33.27 39.14
C ARG A 515 -13.48 -32.20 39.76
N SER A 516 -12.90 -31.08 40.18
CA SER A 516 -13.67 -29.97 40.78
C SER A 516 -14.70 -29.42 39.81
N THR A 517 -14.33 -29.34 38.53
CA THR A 517 -15.20 -28.94 37.43
C THR A 517 -16.40 -29.89 37.28
N TRP A 518 -16.16 -31.20 37.21
CA TRP A 518 -17.23 -32.17 37.08
C TRP A 518 -18.13 -32.19 38.31
N ASN A 519 -17.58 -32.08 39.52
CA ASN A 519 -18.38 -31.99 40.73
C ASN A 519 -19.35 -30.79 40.70
N ALA A 520 -18.93 -29.66 40.13
CA ALA A 520 -19.78 -28.48 39.98
C ALA A 520 -20.84 -28.64 38.87
N LEU A 521 -20.53 -29.37 37.79
CA LEU A 521 -21.41 -29.50 36.61
C LEU A 521 -22.32 -30.73 36.63
N SER A 522 -21.91 -31.81 37.30
CA SER A 522 -22.62 -33.09 37.35
C SER A 522 -24.10 -32.96 37.75
N PRO A 523 -24.50 -32.13 38.74
CA PRO A 523 -25.91 -31.99 39.10
C PRO A 523 -26.81 -31.53 37.95
N LYS A 524 -26.23 -30.87 36.93
CA LYS A 524 -26.97 -30.28 35.80
C LYS A 524 -26.83 -31.11 34.53
N LEU A 525 -25.64 -31.66 34.28
CA LEU A 525 -25.30 -32.30 33.01
C LEU A 525 -25.38 -33.83 33.03
N SER A 526 -25.44 -34.47 34.21
CA SER A 526 -25.49 -35.94 34.32
C SER A 526 -26.74 -36.57 33.70
N CYS A 527 -27.85 -35.81 33.64
CA CYS A 527 -29.11 -36.23 33.04
C CYS A 527 -29.39 -35.56 31.68
N ASP A 528 -28.41 -34.86 31.09
CA ASP A 528 -28.59 -34.24 29.78
C ASP A 528 -28.68 -35.34 28.71
N THR A 529 -29.63 -35.21 27.78
CA THR A 529 -29.88 -36.21 26.72
C THR A 529 -29.59 -35.64 25.32
N ARG A 530 -29.16 -34.37 25.23
CA ARG A 530 -28.92 -33.70 23.95
C ARG A 530 -27.64 -34.28 23.32
N PRO A 531 -27.70 -34.84 22.09
CA PRO A 531 -26.56 -35.56 21.50
C PRO A 531 -25.26 -34.75 21.41
N LEU A 532 -25.37 -33.45 21.10
CA LEU A 532 -24.20 -32.56 21.01
C LEU A 532 -23.51 -32.35 22.37
N ILE A 533 -24.28 -32.31 23.46
CA ILE A 533 -23.75 -32.18 24.82
C ILE A 533 -23.09 -33.48 25.24
N LEU A 534 -23.74 -34.62 24.98
CA LEU A 534 -23.19 -35.94 25.30
C LEU A 534 -21.87 -36.20 24.59
N LYS A 535 -21.77 -35.83 23.30
CA LYS A 535 -20.51 -35.87 22.55
C LYS A 535 -19.42 -35.03 23.23
N THR A 536 -19.74 -33.79 23.58
CA THR A 536 -18.76 -32.86 24.18
C THR A 536 -18.34 -33.30 25.58
N LEU A 537 -19.25 -33.86 26.38
CA LEU A 537 -18.94 -34.46 27.68
C LEU A 537 -18.04 -35.68 27.53
N SER A 538 -18.28 -36.51 26.50
CA SER A 538 -17.44 -37.66 26.21
C SER A 538 -16.01 -37.23 25.85
N GLU A 539 -15.87 -36.16 25.06
CA GLU A 539 -14.58 -35.51 24.78
C GLU A 539 -13.93 -34.98 26.08
N LEU A 540 -14.68 -34.31 26.95
CA LEU A 540 -14.17 -33.84 28.26
C LEU A 540 -13.62 -34.99 29.12
N PHE A 541 -14.36 -36.10 29.23
CA PHE A 541 -13.93 -37.24 30.01
C PHE A 541 -12.78 -38.03 29.38
N SER A 542 -12.57 -37.89 28.08
CA SER A 542 -11.39 -38.47 27.42
C SER A 542 -10.07 -37.89 27.93
N LEU A 543 -10.10 -36.72 28.60
CA LEU A 543 -8.93 -36.15 29.26
C LEU A 543 -8.57 -36.88 30.57
N VAL A 544 -9.51 -37.57 31.22
CA VAL A 544 -9.29 -38.19 32.54
C VAL A 544 -8.14 -39.20 32.50
N PRO A 545 -8.01 -40.13 31.53
CA PRO A 545 -6.84 -41.01 31.48
C PRO A 545 -5.50 -40.28 31.27
N SER A 546 -5.52 -39.10 30.63
CA SER A 546 -4.32 -38.35 30.25
C SER A 546 -3.76 -37.45 31.36
N LEU A 547 -4.57 -37.10 32.36
CA LEU A 547 -4.20 -36.13 33.41
C LEU A 547 -3.42 -36.77 34.58
N THR A 548 -3.01 -38.05 34.49
CA THR A 548 -2.23 -38.87 35.44
C THR A 548 -2.04 -38.28 36.85
N VAL A 549 -3.11 -38.23 37.65
CA VAL A 549 -3.02 -37.85 39.08
C VAL A 549 -3.23 -39.08 39.95
N ASN A 550 -2.17 -39.57 40.61
CA ASN A 550 -2.23 -40.71 41.53
C ASN A 550 -2.84 -40.33 42.88
N THR A 551 -4.16 -40.16 42.95
CA THR A 551 -4.89 -39.94 44.23
C THR A 551 -6.16 -40.79 44.27
N ALA A 552 -6.54 -41.29 45.46
CA ALA A 552 -7.74 -42.11 45.65
C ALA A 552 -9.04 -41.38 45.23
N GLU A 553 -9.04 -40.05 45.32
CA GLU A 553 -10.18 -39.22 44.93
C GLU A 553 -10.28 -39.03 43.39
N TYR A 554 -9.17 -39.22 42.67
CA TYR A 554 -9.14 -39.23 41.21
C TYR A 554 -9.70 -40.54 40.65
N GLU A 555 -9.48 -41.67 41.33
CA GLU A 555 -10.12 -42.95 40.99
C GLU A 555 -11.65 -42.85 41.06
N VAL A 556 -12.21 -42.17 42.05
CA VAL A 556 -13.67 -41.91 42.15
C VAL A 556 -14.16 -41.06 40.96
N CYS A 557 -13.37 -40.09 40.52
CA CYS A 557 -13.68 -39.28 39.34
C CYS A 557 -13.64 -40.13 38.05
N ILE A 558 -12.70 -41.07 37.93
CA ILE A 558 -12.63 -42.06 36.84
C ILE A 558 -13.92 -42.89 36.81
N TRP A 559 -14.34 -43.46 37.94
CA TRP A 559 -15.57 -44.26 38.03
C TRP A 559 -16.83 -43.47 37.68
N SER A 560 -16.93 -42.22 38.16
CA SER A 560 -18.04 -41.33 37.82
C SER A 560 -18.09 -41.01 36.32
N SER A 561 -16.93 -40.75 35.72
CA SER A 561 -16.78 -40.47 34.29
C SER A 561 -17.16 -41.69 33.44
N ILE A 562 -16.68 -42.88 33.81
CA ILE A 562 -17.02 -44.16 33.15
C ILE A 562 -18.52 -44.46 33.27
N SER A 563 -19.11 -44.26 34.45
CA SER A 563 -20.56 -44.43 34.65
C SER A 563 -21.37 -43.50 33.76
N CYS A 564 -20.96 -42.23 33.68
CA CYS A 564 -21.61 -41.25 32.81
C CYS A 564 -21.46 -41.62 31.32
N LEU A 565 -20.26 -42.04 30.89
CA LEU A 565 -20.01 -42.53 29.53
C LEU A 565 -20.84 -43.77 29.18
N LEU A 566 -21.02 -44.70 30.13
CA LEU A 566 -21.85 -45.88 29.96
C LEU A 566 -23.35 -45.54 29.88
N CYS A 567 -23.81 -44.51 30.60
CA CYS A 567 -25.16 -43.98 30.45
C CYS A 567 -25.36 -43.31 29.08
N ILE A 568 -24.37 -42.55 28.61
CA ILE A 568 -24.35 -41.94 27.27
C ILE A 568 -24.39 -43.01 26.16
N ALA A 569 -23.65 -44.11 26.32
CA ALA A 569 -23.65 -45.18 25.32
C ALA A 569 -24.97 -45.97 25.24
N LYS A 570 -25.86 -45.83 26.23
CA LYS A 570 -27.18 -46.48 26.28
C LYS A 570 -28.33 -45.61 25.77
N SER A 571 -28.14 -44.30 25.69
CA SER A 571 -29.09 -43.31 25.13
C SER A 571 -28.85 -43.10 23.65
#